data_AF-A0A9Q9UTU9-F1
#
_entry.id   AF-A0A9Q9UTU9-F1
#
_cell.length_a   1.000
_cell.length_b   1.000
_cell.length_c   1.000
_cell.angle_alpha   90.00
_cell.angle_beta   90.00
_cell.angle_gamma   90.00
#
_symmetry.space_group_name_H-M   'P 1'
#
loop_
_entity.id
_entity.type
_entity.pdbx_description
1 polymer ?
#
loop_
_entity_poly.entity_id
_entity_poly.type
_entity_poly.pdbx_seq_one_letter_code
_entity_poly.pdbx_strand_id
1 'polypeptide(L)'
;MSEPIDLSQIAPTLKAEILAEALPYIRRYHGKTVVIKYGGNAMTEERLKQGFARDVILLKLVGINPVIVHGGGPQIDHALKKIGKAGTFIQGMRVTDEETMEVVEWVLGGEVQQDIVMLINHFGGHAVGLTGKDGGLIHARKLLMPDRDNPGQYIDIGQVGEVEAINPAVVKALQDDAFIPVISPIGFGEDGLSYNINADLVAGKLATVLNAEKLLMMTNIPGVMDKDGNLLTDLSAREIDALFEDGTISGGMLPKISSALDAAKSGVKSVHIVDGRIEHSVLLEILTEQPFGTMIRSH
;
A
#
# COMPACT_ATOMS: atom_id res chain seq x y z
N MET A 1 -3.87 -20.16 -14.38
CA MET A 1 -3.12 -20.35 -13.12
C MET A 1 -2.23 -21.55 -13.32
N SER A 2 -0.91 -21.36 -13.35
CA SER A 2 0.05 -22.45 -13.38
C SER A 2 -0.04 -23.23 -12.06
N GLU A 3 0.06 -24.55 -12.11
CA GLU A 3 0.23 -25.38 -10.91
C GLU A 3 1.47 -24.91 -10.14
N PRO A 4 1.45 -24.96 -8.79
CA PRO A 4 2.63 -24.63 -7.99
C PRO A 4 3.80 -25.50 -8.45
N ILE A 5 4.92 -24.86 -8.80
CA ILE A 5 6.12 -25.55 -9.26
C ILE A 5 6.64 -26.40 -8.10
N ASP A 6 6.75 -27.71 -8.32
CA ASP A 6 7.40 -28.60 -7.36
C ASP A 6 8.90 -28.29 -7.31
N LEU A 7 9.27 -27.42 -6.37
CA LEU A 7 10.66 -27.01 -6.18
C LEU A 7 11.55 -28.18 -5.77
N SER A 8 11.02 -29.33 -5.32
CA SER A 8 11.85 -30.50 -4.96
C SER A 8 12.57 -31.10 -6.17
N GLN A 9 12.04 -30.90 -7.38
CA GLN A 9 12.61 -31.39 -8.63
C GLN A 9 13.68 -30.46 -9.21
N ILE A 10 13.81 -29.24 -8.68
CA ILE A 10 14.84 -28.29 -9.11
C ILE A 10 16.18 -28.69 -8.47
N ALA A 11 17.20 -28.84 -9.31
CA ALA A 11 18.56 -29.20 -8.90
C ALA A 11 19.08 -28.24 -7.80
N PRO A 12 19.71 -28.75 -6.72
CA PRO A 12 20.24 -27.91 -5.65
C PRO A 12 21.22 -26.83 -6.13
N THR A 13 22.00 -27.12 -7.18
CA THR A 13 22.93 -26.17 -7.79
C THR A 13 22.19 -24.98 -8.41
N LEU A 14 21.12 -25.25 -9.16
CA LEU A 14 20.29 -24.19 -9.77
C LEU A 14 19.62 -23.31 -8.71
N LYS A 15 19.16 -23.90 -7.59
CA LYS A 15 18.62 -23.11 -6.47
C LYS A 15 19.66 -22.16 -5.88
N ALA A 16 20.90 -22.64 -5.71
CA ALA A 16 21.99 -21.82 -5.20
C ALA A 16 22.36 -20.69 -6.19
N GLU A 17 22.39 -20.97 -7.49
CA GLU A 17 22.63 -19.97 -8.54
C GLU A 17 21.55 -18.88 -8.54
N ILE A 18 20.27 -19.24 -8.50
CA ILE A 18 19.16 -18.27 -8.45
C ILE A 18 19.25 -17.37 -7.21
N LEU A 19 19.56 -17.95 -6.04
CA LEU A 19 19.75 -17.15 -4.82
C LEU A 19 20.96 -16.22 -4.91
N ALA A 20 22.05 -16.67 -5.55
CA ALA A 20 23.24 -15.84 -5.76
C ALA A 20 22.97 -14.69 -6.73
N GLU A 21 22.14 -14.88 -7.75
CA GLU A 21 21.72 -13.82 -8.68
C GLU A 21 20.93 -12.70 -8.00
N ALA A 22 20.24 -12.98 -6.88
CA ALA A 22 19.53 -11.97 -6.11
C ALA A 22 20.47 -11.02 -5.32
N LEU A 23 21.74 -11.40 -5.12
CA LEU A 23 22.68 -10.70 -4.23
C LEU A 23 22.89 -9.20 -4.57
N PRO A 24 23.01 -8.78 -5.85
CA PRO A 24 23.13 -7.36 -6.18
C PRO A 24 21.93 -6.53 -5.71
N TYR A 25 20.71 -7.06 -5.84
CA TYR A 25 19.49 -6.38 -5.41
C TYR A 25 19.38 -6.33 -3.89
N ILE A 26 19.72 -7.42 -3.20
CA ILE A 26 19.82 -7.43 -1.73
C ILE A 26 20.78 -6.34 -1.26
N ARG A 27 21.97 -6.26 -1.85
CA ARG A 27 22.97 -5.22 -1.49
C ARG A 27 22.46 -3.80 -1.74
N ARG A 28 21.68 -3.59 -2.82
CA ARG A 28 21.10 -2.28 -3.14
C ARG A 28 20.12 -1.81 -2.07
N TYR A 29 19.29 -2.71 -1.55
CA TYR A 29 18.24 -2.38 -0.58
C TYR A 29 18.60 -2.69 0.88
N HIS A 30 19.78 -3.26 1.16
CA HIS A 30 20.21 -3.57 2.52
C HIS A 30 20.26 -2.30 3.38
N GLY A 31 19.61 -2.35 4.55
CA GLY A 31 19.44 -1.23 5.49
C GLY A 31 18.46 -0.15 5.01
N LYS A 32 17.83 -0.31 3.84
CA LYS A 32 16.89 0.66 3.28
C LYS A 32 15.46 0.37 3.69
N THR A 33 14.68 1.44 3.84
CA THR A 33 13.24 1.34 4.05
C THR A 33 12.52 1.13 2.73
N VAL A 34 11.61 0.17 2.70
CA VAL A 34 10.67 -0.05 1.60
C VAL A 34 9.26 0.03 2.16
N VAL A 35 8.47 0.99 1.68
CA VAL A 35 7.06 1.09 2.04
C VAL A 35 6.23 0.27 1.05
N ILE A 36 5.41 -0.64 1.55
CA ILE A 36 4.58 -1.52 0.73
C ILE A 36 3.12 -1.25 1.06
N LYS A 37 2.40 -0.71 0.09
CA LYS A 37 0.94 -0.62 0.18
C LYS A 37 0.35 -1.97 -0.22
N TYR A 38 -0.16 -2.69 0.76
CA TYR A 38 -0.85 -3.97 0.59
C TYR A 38 -2.37 -3.76 0.56
N GLY A 39 -3.03 -3.96 -0.58
CA GLY A 39 -4.46 -3.66 -0.70
C GLY A 39 -5.15 -4.29 -1.90
N GLY A 40 -6.48 -4.43 -1.82
CA GLY A 40 -7.32 -4.95 -2.90
C GLY A 40 -7.53 -6.47 -2.83
N ASN A 41 -7.74 -7.11 -3.98
CA ASN A 41 -8.00 -8.56 -4.09
C ASN A 41 -6.82 -9.42 -3.62
N ALA A 42 -5.61 -8.86 -3.52
CA ALA A 42 -4.46 -9.55 -2.90
C ALA A 42 -4.72 -9.94 -1.43
N MET A 43 -5.69 -9.30 -0.79
CA MET A 43 -6.11 -9.56 0.59
C MET A 43 -7.31 -10.51 0.70
N THR A 44 -7.85 -11.02 -0.41
CA THR A 44 -9.04 -11.89 -0.38
C THR A 44 -8.71 -13.37 -0.50
N GLU A 45 -7.61 -13.72 -1.15
CA GLU A 45 -7.18 -15.11 -1.30
C GLU A 45 -6.13 -15.48 -0.26
N GLU A 46 -6.39 -16.54 0.51
CA GLU A 46 -5.51 -17.01 1.58
C GLU A 46 -4.10 -17.34 1.09
N ARG A 47 -3.98 -17.95 -0.10
CA ARG A 47 -2.68 -18.24 -0.73
C ARG A 47 -1.85 -16.96 -0.93
N LEU A 48 -2.48 -15.89 -1.40
CA LEU A 48 -1.80 -14.61 -1.65
C LEU A 48 -1.40 -13.91 -0.34
N LYS A 49 -2.26 -13.98 0.69
CA LYS A 49 -1.93 -13.48 2.04
C LYS A 49 -0.69 -14.17 2.61
N GLN A 50 -0.63 -15.50 2.51
CA GLN A 50 0.51 -16.28 3.00
C GLN A 50 1.78 -16.00 2.18
N GLY A 51 1.67 -15.91 0.84
CA GLY A 51 2.78 -15.53 -0.02
C GLY A 51 3.36 -14.17 0.35
N PHE A 52 2.50 -13.16 0.51
CA PHE A 52 2.88 -11.82 0.93
C PHE A 52 3.61 -11.81 2.28
N ALA A 53 3.09 -12.52 3.28
CA ALA A 53 3.74 -12.59 4.59
C ALA A 53 5.15 -13.20 4.51
N ARG A 54 5.34 -14.27 3.71
CA ARG A 54 6.65 -14.87 3.46
C ARG A 54 7.60 -13.92 2.75
N ASP A 55 7.11 -13.20 1.74
CA ASP A 55 7.91 -12.21 1.00
C ASP A 55 8.43 -11.11 1.94
N VAL A 56 7.55 -10.54 2.76
CA VAL A 56 7.89 -9.48 3.73
C VAL A 56 8.94 -9.96 4.73
N ILE A 57 8.84 -11.20 5.21
CA ILE A 57 9.82 -11.78 6.12
C ILE A 57 11.16 -12.00 5.43
N LEU A 58 11.14 -12.50 4.18
CA LEU A 58 12.37 -12.66 3.41
C LEU A 58 13.09 -11.32 3.25
N LEU A 59 12.37 -10.24 2.90
CA LEU A 59 12.93 -8.90 2.84
C LEU A 59 13.60 -8.51 4.18
N LYS A 60 12.91 -8.74 5.30
CA LYS A 60 13.47 -8.41 6.62
C LYS A 60 14.72 -9.22 6.96
N LEU A 61 14.71 -10.53 6.68
CA LEU A 61 15.84 -11.42 6.93
C LEU A 61 17.09 -11.07 6.10
N VAL A 62 16.91 -10.54 4.89
CA VAL A 62 18.03 -10.08 4.05
C VAL A 62 18.45 -8.62 4.33
N GLY A 63 17.94 -8.02 5.40
CA GLY A 63 18.34 -6.70 5.89
C GLY A 63 17.58 -5.52 5.30
N ILE A 64 16.50 -5.74 4.54
CA ILE A 64 15.61 -4.68 4.05
C ILE A 64 14.59 -4.36 5.14
N ASN A 65 14.19 -3.10 5.29
CA ASN A 65 13.24 -2.68 6.33
C ASN A 65 11.85 -2.42 5.71
N PRO A 66 10.98 -3.46 5.59
CA PRO A 66 9.63 -3.27 5.08
C PRO A 66 8.75 -2.52 6.10
N VAL A 67 7.94 -1.60 5.60
CA VAL A 67 6.87 -0.92 6.33
C VAL A 67 5.58 -1.11 5.56
N ILE A 68 4.60 -1.78 6.15
CA ILE A 68 3.38 -2.18 5.46
C ILE A 68 2.29 -1.16 5.76
N VAL A 69 1.62 -0.67 4.72
CA VAL A 69 0.39 0.12 4.84
C VAL A 69 -0.71 -0.67 4.16
N HIS A 70 -1.81 -0.96 4.86
CA HIS A 70 -2.85 -1.81 4.30
C HIS A 70 -4.15 -1.07 3.94
N GLY A 71 -4.92 -1.66 3.03
CA GLY A 71 -6.33 -1.28 2.82
C GLY A 71 -7.30 -2.24 3.51
N GLY A 72 -8.58 -2.12 3.22
CA GLY A 72 -9.59 -3.07 3.72
C GLY A 72 -11.01 -2.81 3.21
N GLY A 73 -11.14 -2.21 2.01
CA GLY A 73 -12.43 -1.80 1.45
C GLY A 73 -13.49 -2.91 1.46
N PRO A 74 -13.21 -4.09 0.87
CA PRO A 74 -14.14 -5.21 0.86
C PRO A 74 -14.54 -5.71 2.25
N GLN A 75 -13.62 -5.69 3.22
CA GLN A 75 -13.87 -6.12 4.59
C GLN A 75 -14.78 -5.13 5.31
N ILE A 76 -14.59 -3.83 5.09
CA ILE A 76 -15.48 -2.78 5.62
C ILE A 76 -16.89 -2.95 5.04
N ASP A 77 -17.02 -3.16 3.73
CA ASP A 77 -18.33 -3.36 3.08
C ASP A 77 -19.06 -4.58 3.65
N HIS A 78 -18.33 -5.67 3.92
CA HIS A 78 -18.88 -6.86 4.54
C HIS A 78 -19.35 -6.60 5.98
N ALA A 79 -18.56 -5.89 6.79
CA ALA A 79 -18.93 -5.55 8.17
C ALA A 79 -20.14 -4.61 8.23
N LEU A 80 -20.18 -3.58 7.39
CA LEU A 80 -21.34 -2.69 7.27
C LEU A 80 -22.61 -3.47 6.92
N LYS A 81 -22.51 -4.40 5.97
CA LYS A 81 -23.65 -5.25 5.59
C LYS A 81 -24.16 -6.11 6.74
N LYS A 82 -23.27 -6.63 7.61
CA LYS A 82 -23.67 -7.42 8.79
C LYS A 82 -24.49 -6.61 9.80
N ILE A 83 -24.22 -5.31 9.92
CA ILE A 83 -24.98 -4.41 10.80
C ILE A 83 -26.19 -3.76 10.10
N GLY A 84 -26.50 -4.15 8.86
CA GLY A 84 -27.63 -3.63 8.10
C GLY A 84 -27.38 -2.28 7.43
N LYS A 85 -26.13 -1.81 7.36
CA LYS A 85 -25.73 -0.55 6.72
C LYS A 85 -25.14 -0.79 5.33
N ALA A 86 -25.45 0.10 4.39
CA ALA A 86 -24.85 0.07 3.06
C ALA A 86 -23.71 1.10 2.97
N GLY A 87 -22.56 0.69 2.43
CA GLY A 87 -21.48 1.62 2.10
C GLY A 87 -21.89 2.56 0.98
N THR A 88 -21.66 3.86 1.16
CA THR A 88 -21.89 4.89 0.14
C THR A 88 -20.56 5.46 -0.32
N PHE A 89 -20.42 5.73 -1.62
CA PHE A 89 -19.21 6.32 -2.19
C PHE A 89 -19.53 7.57 -2.99
N ILE A 90 -18.72 8.61 -2.81
CA ILE A 90 -18.74 9.84 -3.61
C ILE A 90 -17.34 10.05 -4.18
N GLN A 91 -17.24 10.15 -5.51
CA GLN A 91 -15.98 10.40 -6.21
C GLN A 91 -14.83 9.45 -5.81
N GLY A 92 -15.15 8.17 -5.52
CA GLY A 92 -14.19 7.14 -5.13
C GLY A 92 -13.82 7.12 -3.64
N MET A 93 -14.36 8.03 -2.84
CA MET A 93 -14.18 8.08 -1.39
C MET A 93 -15.41 7.53 -0.68
N ARG A 94 -15.20 6.73 0.36
CA ARG A 94 -16.29 6.20 1.20
C ARG A 94 -16.84 7.33 2.06
N VAL A 95 -18.12 7.64 1.90
CA VAL A 95 -18.82 8.53 2.83
C VAL A 95 -18.81 7.88 4.20
N THR A 96 -18.28 8.58 5.20
CA THR A 96 -17.98 8.01 6.51
C THR A 96 -18.61 8.87 7.61
N ASP A 97 -19.84 8.56 8.00
CA ASP A 97 -20.44 9.12 9.22
C ASP A 97 -19.85 8.46 10.48
N GLU A 98 -20.29 8.90 11.67
CA GLU A 98 -19.78 8.41 12.97
C GLU A 98 -19.87 6.90 13.12
N GLU A 99 -21.04 6.32 12.88
CA GLU A 99 -21.25 4.87 12.94
C GLU A 99 -20.41 4.13 11.88
N THR A 100 -20.24 4.71 10.68
CA THR A 100 -19.37 4.13 9.65
C THR A 100 -17.91 4.18 10.08
N MET A 101 -17.49 5.25 10.75
CA MET A 101 -16.12 5.41 11.24
C MET A 101 -15.80 4.36 12.29
N GLU A 102 -16.71 4.08 13.24
CA GLU A 102 -16.53 2.99 14.22
C GLU A 102 -16.29 1.64 13.54
N VAL A 103 -17.05 1.32 12.50
CA VAL A 103 -16.86 0.11 11.71
C VAL A 103 -15.52 0.12 10.97
N VAL A 104 -15.12 1.26 10.41
CA VAL A 104 -13.81 1.41 9.75
C VAL A 104 -12.67 1.15 10.75
N GLU A 105 -12.75 1.69 11.97
CA GLU A 105 -11.72 1.49 13.00
C GLU A 105 -11.63 0.03 13.43
N TRP A 106 -12.78 -0.58 13.71
CA TRP A 106 -12.86 -1.98 14.06
C TRP A 106 -12.26 -2.87 12.96
N VAL A 107 -12.70 -2.69 11.72
CA VAL A 107 -12.27 -3.58 10.63
C VAL A 107 -10.81 -3.36 10.27
N LEU A 108 -10.36 -2.12 10.11
CA LEU A 108 -8.98 -1.90 9.68
C LEU A 108 -7.99 -2.20 10.79
N GLY A 109 -8.20 -1.68 12.00
CA GLY A 109 -7.25 -1.84 13.12
C GLY A 109 -7.42 -3.15 13.89
N GLY A 110 -8.66 -3.61 14.06
CA GLY A 110 -8.98 -4.76 14.91
C GLY A 110 -9.03 -6.11 14.17
N GLU A 111 -9.30 -6.11 12.87
CA GLU A 111 -9.42 -7.36 12.07
C GLU A 111 -8.30 -7.45 11.03
N VAL A 112 -8.32 -6.58 10.01
CA VAL A 112 -7.43 -6.70 8.85
C VAL A 112 -5.95 -6.53 9.23
N GLN A 113 -5.63 -5.54 10.06
CA GLN A 113 -4.28 -5.35 10.56
C GLN A 113 -3.81 -6.57 11.36
N GLN A 114 -4.65 -7.09 12.24
CA GLN A 114 -4.30 -8.21 13.13
C GLN A 114 -4.10 -9.51 12.34
N ASP A 115 -4.88 -9.73 11.28
CA ASP A 115 -4.67 -10.84 10.34
C ASP A 115 -3.27 -10.79 9.70
N ILE A 116 -2.86 -9.61 9.21
CA ILE A 116 -1.54 -9.43 8.59
C ILE A 116 -0.42 -9.65 9.62
N VAL A 117 -0.57 -9.05 10.81
CA VAL A 117 0.38 -9.20 11.92
C VAL A 117 0.52 -10.66 12.31
N MET A 118 -0.59 -11.37 12.48
CA MET A 118 -0.61 -12.79 12.83
C MET A 118 0.10 -13.63 11.76
N LEU A 119 -0.17 -13.41 10.47
CA LEU A 119 0.46 -14.16 9.39
C LEU A 119 1.97 -13.92 9.33
N ILE A 120 2.43 -12.68 9.48
CA ILE A 120 3.86 -12.37 9.54
C ILE A 120 4.51 -13.07 10.74
N ASN A 121 3.88 -13.02 11.91
CA ASN A 121 4.40 -13.69 13.11
C ASN A 121 4.41 -15.22 12.97
N HIS A 122 3.40 -15.79 12.33
CA HIS A 122 3.29 -17.23 12.08
C HIS A 122 4.48 -17.77 11.27
N PHE A 123 4.97 -17.00 10.30
CA PHE A 123 6.13 -17.36 9.49
C PHE A 123 7.48 -16.93 10.11
N GLY A 124 7.48 -16.52 11.39
CA GLY A 124 8.70 -16.21 12.15
C GLY A 124 9.17 -14.76 12.07
N GLY A 125 8.34 -13.85 11.54
CA GLY A 125 8.59 -12.41 11.64
C GLY A 125 8.18 -11.82 12.99
N HIS A 126 8.45 -10.53 13.15
CA HIS A 126 8.02 -9.75 14.32
C HIS A 126 7.24 -8.53 13.84
N ALA A 127 5.93 -8.67 13.64
CA ALA A 127 5.06 -7.58 13.19
C ALA A 127 4.40 -6.86 14.36
N VAL A 128 4.23 -5.54 14.22
CA VAL A 128 3.49 -4.69 15.16
C VAL A 128 2.45 -3.89 14.38
N GLY A 129 1.19 -4.03 14.79
CA GLY A 129 0.07 -3.27 14.24
C GLY A 129 0.01 -1.87 14.82
N LEU A 130 -0.16 -0.85 13.97
CA LEU A 130 -0.29 0.56 14.34
C LEU A 130 -1.42 1.23 13.56
N THR A 131 -2.24 2.00 14.23
CA THR A 131 -3.10 3.01 13.62
C THR A 131 -2.40 4.37 13.68
N GLY A 132 -2.99 5.41 13.09
CA GLY A 132 -2.47 6.77 13.24
C GLY A 132 -2.54 7.33 14.66
N LYS A 133 -3.37 6.75 15.54
CA LYS A 133 -3.46 7.16 16.95
C LYS A 133 -2.24 6.75 17.75
N ASP A 134 -1.61 5.63 17.38
CA ASP A 134 -0.53 5.02 18.14
C ASP A 134 0.74 5.86 18.04
N GLY A 135 1.20 6.41 19.17
CA GLY A 135 2.34 7.32 19.21
C GLY A 135 2.14 8.64 18.45
N GLY A 136 0.90 9.00 18.10
CA GLY A 136 0.60 10.18 17.28
C GLY A 136 1.09 10.06 15.84
N LEU A 137 1.08 8.85 15.26
CA LEU A 137 1.67 8.54 13.96
C LEU A 137 1.08 9.32 12.78
N ILE A 138 -0.25 9.46 12.68
CA ILE A 138 -0.91 10.14 11.55
C ILE A 138 -1.85 11.23 12.06
N HIS A 139 -1.40 12.47 11.93
CA HIS A 139 -2.25 13.64 12.12
C HIS A 139 -3.04 13.91 10.83
N ALA A 140 -4.35 14.06 10.97
CA ALA A 140 -5.26 14.23 9.87
C ALA A 140 -6.14 15.46 10.06
N ARG A 141 -6.52 16.08 8.95
CA ARG A 141 -7.58 17.08 8.92
C ARG A 141 -8.73 16.61 8.06
N LYS A 142 -9.93 17.07 8.37
CA LYS A 142 -11.12 16.75 7.59
C LYS A 142 -10.94 17.15 6.13
N LEU A 143 -11.27 16.23 5.23
CA LEU A 143 -11.25 16.46 3.80
C LEU A 143 -12.62 16.96 3.34
N LEU A 144 -12.64 18.19 2.83
CA LEU A 144 -13.78 18.72 2.08
C LEU A 144 -13.51 18.48 0.59
N MET A 145 -14.32 17.62 -0.04
CA MET A 145 -14.08 17.25 -1.43
C MET A 145 -14.63 18.32 -2.38
N PRO A 146 -13.86 18.80 -3.37
CA PRO A 146 -14.42 19.63 -4.44
C PRO A 146 -15.55 18.87 -5.16
N ASP A 147 -16.67 19.56 -5.36
CA ASP A 147 -17.78 19.06 -6.16
C ASP A 147 -17.43 19.17 -7.65
N ARG A 148 -17.28 18.02 -8.33
CA ARG A 148 -16.98 17.97 -9.78
C ARG A 148 -18.14 18.51 -10.63
N ASP A 149 -19.37 18.41 -10.14
CA ASP A 149 -20.57 18.84 -10.85
C ASP A 149 -20.89 20.32 -10.55
N ASN A 150 -20.44 20.85 -9.41
CA ASN A 150 -20.65 22.24 -8.99
C ASN A 150 -19.33 22.95 -8.61
N PRO A 151 -18.59 23.51 -9.59
CA PRO A 151 -17.32 24.19 -9.35
C PRO A 151 -17.42 25.30 -8.29
N GLY A 152 -16.52 25.26 -7.31
CA GLY A 152 -16.48 26.21 -6.18
C GLY A 152 -17.29 25.77 -4.95
N GLN A 153 -18.04 24.67 -5.03
CA GLN A 153 -18.66 24.03 -3.88
C GLN A 153 -17.82 22.87 -3.36
N TYR A 154 -18.02 22.54 -2.08
CA TYR A 154 -17.37 21.44 -1.42
C TYR A 154 -18.41 20.51 -0.80
N ILE A 155 -18.15 19.21 -0.93
CA ILE A 155 -18.96 18.13 -0.38
C ILE A 155 -18.33 17.68 0.93
N ASP A 156 -19.11 17.72 2.00
CA ASP A 156 -18.78 17.08 3.26
C ASP A 156 -19.13 15.58 3.16
N ILE A 157 -18.12 14.73 3.22
CA ILE A 157 -18.27 13.26 3.16
C ILE A 157 -18.07 12.61 4.54
N GLY A 158 -18.15 13.39 5.62
CA GLY A 158 -18.04 12.96 7.00
C GLY A 158 -16.59 12.89 7.50
N GLN A 159 -16.30 11.90 8.34
CA GLN A 159 -14.99 11.60 8.95
C GLN A 159 -14.00 10.99 7.94
N VAL A 160 -13.84 11.66 6.81
CA VAL A 160 -12.83 11.35 5.81
C VAL A 160 -11.77 12.42 5.87
N GLY A 161 -10.52 12.00 5.92
CA GLY A 161 -9.40 12.90 6.16
C GLY A 161 -8.34 12.87 5.08
N GLU A 162 -7.49 13.88 5.14
CA GLU A 162 -6.21 13.92 4.45
C GLU A 162 -5.07 14.01 5.48
N VAL A 163 -3.91 13.47 5.12
CA VAL A 163 -2.73 13.48 5.98
C VAL A 163 -2.20 14.91 6.08
N GLU A 164 -2.27 15.49 7.27
CA GLU A 164 -1.65 16.78 7.57
C GLU A 164 -0.17 16.59 7.91
N ALA A 165 0.13 15.65 8.80
CA ALA A 165 1.49 15.32 9.20
C ALA A 165 1.64 13.84 9.59
N ILE A 166 2.85 13.32 9.45
CA ILE A 166 3.23 11.99 9.95
C ILE A 166 4.37 12.15 10.95
N ASN A 167 4.20 11.59 12.14
CA ASN A 167 5.26 11.45 13.13
C ASN A 167 5.90 10.06 13.01
N PRO A 168 7.11 9.92 12.44
CA PRO A 168 7.71 8.62 12.19
C PRO A 168 8.36 8.00 13.45
N ALA A 169 8.31 8.65 14.61
CA ALA A 169 9.07 8.25 15.80
C ALA A 169 8.81 6.78 16.21
N VAL A 170 7.53 6.38 16.30
CA VAL A 170 7.16 5.00 16.65
C VAL A 170 7.60 4.00 15.58
N VAL A 171 7.49 4.36 14.30
CA VAL A 171 7.90 3.50 13.18
C VAL A 171 9.41 3.29 13.19
N LYS A 172 10.19 4.34 13.42
CA LYS A 172 11.66 4.27 13.51
C LYS A 172 12.12 3.42 14.70
N ALA A 173 11.51 3.62 15.87
CA ALA A 173 11.82 2.83 17.05
C ALA A 173 11.60 1.31 16.82
N LEU A 174 10.52 0.95 16.11
CA LEU A 174 10.26 -0.44 15.73
C LEU A 174 11.28 -0.99 14.73
N GLN A 175 11.72 -0.17 13.77
CA GLN A 175 12.70 -0.60 12.77
C GLN A 175 14.06 -0.94 13.38
N ASP A 176 14.46 -0.22 14.43
CA ASP A 176 15.72 -0.44 15.16
C ASP A 176 15.78 -1.82 15.83
N ASP A 177 14.66 -2.32 16.37
CA ASP A 177 14.55 -3.62 17.06
C ASP A 177 14.01 -4.75 16.17
N ALA A 178 14.26 -4.66 14.86
CA ALA A 178 13.89 -5.68 13.87
C ALA A 178 12.37 -5.96 13.70
N PHE A 179 11.49 -5.09 14.20
CA PHE A 179 10.05 -5.22 13.97
C PHE A 179 9.65 -4.76 12.56
N ILE A 180 8.50 -5.24 12.11
CA ILE A 180 7.84 -4.92 10.84
C ILE A 180 6.55 -4.14 11.16
N PRO A 181 6.52 -2.82 10.97
CA PRO A 181 5.32 -2.02 11.21
C PRO A 181 4.22 -2.34 10.19
N VAL A 182 3.00 -2.57 10.66
CA VAL A 182 1.80 -2.79 9.84
C VAL A 182 0.77 -1.72 10.16
N ILE A 183 0.55 -0.80 9.24
CA ILE A 183 -0.14 0.47 9.50
C ILE A 183 -1.52 0.49 8.86
N SER A 184 -2.54 0.77 9.68
CA SER A 184 -3.90 1.06 9.23
C SER A 184 -4.04 2.55 8.88
N PRO A 185 -4.73 2.90 7.78
CA PRO A 185 -4.82 4.27 7.28
C PRO A 185 -5.92 5.07 7.99
N ILE A 186 -5.86 5.10 9.32
CA ILE A 186 -6.75 5.87 10.19
C ILE A 186 -5.90 6.97 10.83
N GLY A 187 -6.25 8.23 10.67
CA GLY A 187 -5.61 9.34 11.38
C GLY A 187 -6.50 9.93 12.46
N PHE A 188 -5.95 10.86 13.24
CA PHE A 188 -6.70 11.63 14.23
C PHE A 188 -6.50 13.13 14.00
N GLY A 189 -7.55 13.92 14.26
CA GLY A 189 -7.50 15.38 14.16
C GLY A 189 -7.31 16.07 15.50
N GLU A 190 -7.06 17.38 15.45
CA GLU A 190 -7.00 18.24 16.64
C GLU A 190 -8.34 18.34 17.37
N ASP A 191 -9.44 18.03 16.67
CA ASP A 191 -10.79 17.91 17.20
C ASP A 191 -11.02 16.63 18.03
N GLY A 192 -10.01 15.77 18.14
CA GLY A 192 -10.11 14.48 18.82
C GLY A 192 -10.89 13.42 18.06
N LEU A 193 -11.28 13.71 16.80
CA LEU A 193 -11.98 12.77 15.95
C LEU A 193 -11.00 11.91 15.16
N SER A 194 -11.50 10.74 14.76
CA SER A 194 -10.77 9.84 13.89
C SER A 194 -11.21 10.03 12.45
N TYR A 195 -10.28 9.83 11.52
CA TYR A 195 -10.49 10.07 10.11
C TYR A 195 -10.06 8.85 9.29
N ASN A 196 -10.96 8.38 8.43
CA ASN A 196 -10.67 7.39 7.41
C ASN A 196 -9.88 8.04 6.26
N ILE A 197 -8.69 7.53 5.96
CA ILE A 197 -7.78 8.08 4.94
C ILE A 197 -7.55 7.02 3.86
N ASN A 198 -7.39 7.46 2.61
CA ASN A 198 -6.98 6.54 1.55
C ASN A 198 -5.59 5.95 1.85
N ALA A 199 -5.51 4.61 1.89
CA ALA A 199 -4.27 3.86 2.14
C ALA A 199 -3.13 4.19 1.16
N ASP A 200 -3.46 4.49 -0.11
CA ASP A 200 -2.46 4.88 -1.11
C ASP A 200 -1.81 6.22 -0.75
N LEU A 201 -2.59 7.18 -0.22
CA LEU A 201 -2.09 8.49 0.24
C LEU A 201 -1.23 8.35 1.50
N VAL A 202 -1.68 7.54 2.47
CA VAL A 202 -0.90 7.24 3.68
C VAL A 202 0.44 6.60 3.32
N ALA A 203 0.45 5.60 2.43
CA ALA A 203 1.66 4.94 1.98
C ALA A 203 2.63 5.92 1.28
N GLY A 204 2.12 6.77 0.40
CA GLY A 204 2.93 7.80 -0.27
C GLY A 204 3.56 8.78 0.71
N LYS A 205 2.77 9.36 1.62
CA LYS A 205 3.27 10.29 2.64
C LYS A 205 4.25 9.64 3.60
N LEU A 206 3.99 8.40 4.02
CA LEU A 206 4.88 7.67 4.90
C LEU A 206 6.21 7.35 4.22
N ALA A 207 6.19 6.95 2.94
CA ALA A 207 7.40 6.74 2.15
C ALA A 207 8.26 7.99 2.05
N THR A 208 7.63 9.15 1.82
CA THR A 208 8.32 10.44 1.82
C THR A 208 8.95 10.75 3.18
N VAL A 209 8.19 10.67 4.26
CA VAL A 209 8.67 11.03 5.62
C VAL A 209 9.77 10.08 6.13
N LEU A 210 9.70 8.81 5.73
CA LEU A 210 10.73 7.82 6.06
C LEU A 210 11.94 7.85 5.12
N ASN A 211 11.94 8.71 4.10
CA ASN A 211 12.95 8.72 3.03
C ASN A 211 13.15 7.32 2.42
N ALA A 212 12.05 6.65 2.11
CA ALA A 212 12.07 5.29 1.60
C ALA A 212 12.83 5.19 0.27
N GLU A 213 13.57 4.10 0.10
CA GLU A 213 14.25 3.78 -1.15
C GLU A 213 13.24 3.32 -2.22
N LYS A 214 12.17 2.65 -1.78
CA LYS A 214 11.09 2.21 -2.66
C LYS A 214 9.72 2.38 -2.01
N LEU A 215 8.76 2.84 -2.79
CA LEU A 215 7.33 2.69 -2.53
C LEU A 215 6.75 1.67 -3.51
N LEU A 216 6.20 0.58 -2.99
CA LEU A 216 5.56 -0.46 -3.77
C LEU A 216 4.05 -0.42 -3.54
N MET A 217 3.27 -0.18 -4.59
CA MET A 217 1.81 -0.06 -4.50
C MET A 217 1.15 -1.26 -5.16
N MET A 218 0.60 -2.16 -4.35
CA MET A 218 -0.10 -3.33 -4.87
C MET A 218 -1.52 -2.96 -5.30
N THR A 219 -1.91 -3.47 -6.46
CA THR A 219 -3.24 -3.29 -7.05
C THR A 219 -3.76 -4.63 -7.61
N ASN A 220 -4.95 -4.61 -8.20
CA ASN A 220 -5.62 -5.78 -8.79
C ASN A 220 -5.55 -5.80 -10.33
N ILE A 221 -4.61 -5.06 -10.91
CA ILE A 221 -4.34 -4.97 -12.35
C ILE A 221 -2.82 -5.05 -12.58
N PRO A 222 -2.34 -5.43 -13.77
CA PRO A 222 -0.90 -5.55 -14.09
C PRO A 222 -0.07 -4.30 -13.72
N GLY A 223 -0.66 -3.12 -13.91
CA GLY A 223 -0.05 -1.81 -13.69
C GLY A 223 -0.94 -0.75 -14.33
N VAL A 224 -0.37 0.34 -14.80
CA VAL A 224 -1.08 1.34 -15.60
C VAL A 224 -1.19 0.85 -17.04
N MET A 225 -2.42 0.84 -17.56
CA MET A 225 -2.72 0.35 -18.91
C MET A 225 -2.99 1.52 -19.84
N ASP A 226 -2.56 1.44 -21.09
CA ASP A 226 -3.00 2.35 -22.14
C ASP A 226 -4.43 2.02 -22.61
N LYS A 227 -4.95 2.81 -23.56
CA LYS A 227 -6.29 2.61 -24.15
C LYS A 227 -6.45 1.31 -24.92
N ASP A 228 -5.35 0.77 -25.44
CA ASP A 228 -5.31 -0.48 -26.19
C ASP A 228 -5.16 -1.70 -25.27
N GLY A 229 -5.00 -1.48 -23.95
CA GLY A 229 -4.83 -2.53 -22.96
C GLY A 229 -3.41 -3.06 -22.85
N ASN A 230 -2.40 -2.30 -23.29
CA ASN A 230 -0.99 -2.62 -23.07
C ASN A 230 -0.49 -2.04 -21.74
N LEU A 231 0.43 -2.75 -21.10
CA LEU A 231 1.08 -2.28 -19.86
C LEU A 231 2.09 -1.18 -20.17
N LEU A 232 1.92 -0.02 -19.54
CA LEU A 232 2.91 1.04 -19.52
C LEU A 232 3.91 0.76 -18.40
N THR A 233 5.13 0.36 -18.75
CA THR A 233 6.12 -0.11 -17.76
C THR A 233 6.89 1.01 -17.09
N ASP A 234 6.98 2.17 -17.72
CA ASP A 234 7.67 3.35 -17.21
C ASP A 234 6.86 4.60 -17.56
N LEU A 235 6.63 5.46 -16.58
CA LEU A 235 5.87 6.69 -16.74
C LEU A 235 6.53 7.85 -16.01
N SER A 236 6.81 8.91 -16.75
CA SER A 236 7.19 10.21 -16.22
C SER A 236 5.96 11.00 -15.75
N ALA A 237 6.20 12.05 -14.96
CA ALA A 237 5.17 13.00 -14.56
C ALA A 237 4.35 13.56 -15.74
N ARG A 238 5.02 13.88 -16.86
CA ARG A 238 4.39 14.48 -18.03
C ARG A 238 3.48 13.51 -18.78
N GLU A 239 3.91 12.26 -18.90
CA GLU A 239 3.09 11.22 -19.56
C GLU A 239 1.86 10.91 -18.72
N ILE A 240 2.01 10.88 -17.39
CA ILE A 240 0.88 10.74 -16.46
C ILE A 240 -0.13 11.87 -16.63
N ASP A 241 0.33 13.13 -16.68
CA ASP A 241 -0.54 14.30 -16.89
C ASP A 241 -1.30 14.18 -18.22
N ALA A 242 -0.63 13.77 -19.30
CA ALA A 242 -1.28 13.54 -20.61
C ALA A 242 -2.33 12.42 -20.57
N LEU A 243 -2.04 11.32 -19.87
CA LEU A 243 -2.95 10.19 -19.69
C LEU A 243 -4.16 10.53 -18.79
N PHE A 244 -4.03 11.56 -17.95
CA PHE A 244 -5.16 12.12 -17.21
C PHE A 244 -6.03 12.99 -18.12
N GLU A 245 -5.41 13.90 -18.89
CA GLU A 245 -6.12 14.80 -19.80
C GLU A 245 -6.90 14.06 -20.88
N ASP A 246 -6.36 12.95 -21.39
CA ASP A 246 -6.97 12.18 -22.46
C ASP A 246 -7.97 11.11 -21.97
N GLY A 247 -8.17 11.01 -20.64
CA GLY A 247 -9.12 10.12 -19.99
C GLY A 247 -8.69 8.65 -19.87
N THR A 248 -7.45 8.30 -20.22
CA THR A 248 -6.93 6.92 -20.09
C THR A 248 -6.90 6.47 -18.63
N ILE A 249 -6.43 7.33 -17.72
CA ILE A 249 -6.43 7.06 -16.29
C ILE A 249 -7.70 7.64 -15.65
N SER A 250 -8.48 6.79 -14.98
CA SER A 250 -9.71 7.21 -14.30
C SER A 250 -9.98 6.44 -13.01
N GLY A 251 -11.02 6.87 -12.28
CA GLY A 251 -11.52 6.20 -11.07
C GLY A 251 -10.47 6.09 -9.95
N GLY A 252 -10.40 4.91 -9.33
CA GLY A 252 -9.49 4.64 -8.20
C GLY A 252 -8.00 4.61 -8.56
N MET A 253 -7.65 4.65 -9.85
CA MET A 253 -6.26 4.72 -10.28
C MET A 253 -5.68 6.13 -10.11
N LEU A 254 -6.52 7.16 -10.19
CA LEU A 254 -6.12 8.55 -10.03
C LEU A 254 -5.47 8.84 -8.67
N PRO A 255 -6.09 8.53 -7.51
CA PRO A 255 -5.45 8.78 -6.22
C PRO A 255 -4.17 7.94 -6.03
N LYS A 256 -4.10 6.74 -6.63
CA LYS A 256 -2.91 5.89 -6.57
C LYS A 256 -1.74 6.50 -7.31
N ILE A 257 -1.95 6.90 -8.56
CA ILE A 257 -0.91 7.52 -9.40
C ILE A 257 -0.52 8.90 -8.87
N SER A 258 -1.49 9.70 -8.40
CA SER A 258 -1.19 11.00 -7.77
C SER A 258 -0.29 10.81 -6.54
N SER A 259 -0.61 9.86 -5.66
CA SER A 259 0.22 9.56 -4.48
C SER A 259 1.61 9.07 -4.88
N ALA A 260 1.69 8.19 -5.87
CA ALA A 260 2.93 7.65 -6.40
C ALA A 260 3.84 8.76 -6.97
N LEU A 261 3.25 9.66 -7.76
CA LEU A 261 3.93 10.79 -8.36
C LEU A 261 4.43 11.78 -7.31
N ASP A 262 3.59 12.10 -6.32
CA ASP A 262 3.96 12.98 -5.21
C ASP A 262 5.13 12.39 -4.40
N ALA A 263 5.10 11.09 -4.12
CA ALA A 263 6.19 10.39 -3.44
C ALA A 263 7.50 10.46 -4.25
N ALA A 264 7.42 10.19 -5.57
CA ALA A 264 8.57 10.27 -6.47
C ALA A 264 9.15 11.70 -6.54
N LYS A 265 8.29 12.72 -6.65
CA LYS A 265 8.69 14.14 -6.63
C LYS A 265 9.27 14.57 -5.28
N SER A 266 8.84 13.94 -4.20
CA SER A 266 9.29 14.24 -2.83
C SER A 266 10.54 13.47 -2.39
N GLY A 267 11.21 12.76 -3.30
CA GLY A 267 12.53 12.17 -3.06
C GLY A 267 12.56 10.66 -2.83
N VAL A 268 11.41 9.97 -2.87
CA VAL A 268 11.38 8.50 -2.89
C VAL A 268 12.05 8.02 -4.18
N LYS A 269 13.09 7.17 -4.05
CA LYS A 269 14.00 6.86 -5.17
C LYS A 269 13.35 6.04 -6.28
N SER A 270 12.40 5.19 -5.93
CA SER A 270 11.64 4.40 -6.90
C SER A 270 10.21 4.16 -6.43
N VAL A 271 9.24 4.33 -7.32
CA VAL A 271 7.83 4.09 -7.01
C VAL A 271 7.25 3.16 -8.06
N HIS A 272 6.64 2.05 -7.62
CA HIS A 272 6.16 1.00 -8.52
C HIS A 272 4.72 0.63 -8.20
N ILE A 273 3.91 0.44 -9.24
CA ILE A 273 2.54 -0.08 -9.15
C ILE A 273 2.54 -1.48 -9.74
N VAL A 274 2.14 -2.48 -8.94
CA VAL A 274 2.28 -3.90 -9.30
C VAL A 274 1.00 -4.69 -9.06
N ASP A 275 0.81 -5.78 -9.80
CA ASP A 275 -0.30 -6.71 -9.59
C ASP A 275 -0.07 -7.58 -8.36
N GLY A 276 -0.81 -7.31 -7.30
CA GLY A 276 -0.75 -8.07 -6.06
C GLY A 276 -1.42 -9.45 -6.15
N ARG A 277 -2.05 -9.81 -7.27
CA ARG A 277 -2.61 -11.15 -7.49
C ARG A 277 -1.57 -12.17 -7.94
N ILE A 278 -0.39 -11.68 -8.32
CA ILE A 278 0.74 -12.53 -8.70
C ILE A 278 1.50 -12.91 -7.42
N GLU A 279 1.68 -14.21 -7.24
CA GLU A 279 2.44 -14.76 -6.11
C GLU A 279 3.89 -14.30 -6.21
N HIS A 280 4.48 -13.95 -5.07
CA HIS A 280 5.83 -13.39 -4.99
C HIS A 280 6.02 -12.05 -5.73
N SER A 281 4.95 -11.31 -6.05
CA SER A 281 5.03 -10.00 -6.70
C SER A 281 5.95 -9.00 -5.99
N VAL A 282 6.05 -9.07 -4.67
CA VAL A 282 6.98 -8.24 -3.89
C VAL A 282 8.44 -8.61 -4.16
N LEU A 283 8.75 -9.90 -4.18
CA LEU A 283 10.11 -10.38 -4.45
C LEU A 283 10.50 -10.21 -5.91
N LEU A 284 9.58 -10.48 -6.83
CA LEU A 284 9.77 -10.26 -8.26
C LEU A 284 10.17 -8.79 -8.52
N GLU A 285 9.48 -7.85 -7.89
CA GLU A 285 9.76 -6.43 -8.10
C GLU A 285 11.03 -5.94 -7.37
N ILE A 286 11.38 -6.49 -6.21
CA ILE A 286 12.51 -5.96 -5.42
C ILE A 286 13.83 -6.68 -5.71
N LEU A 287 13.77 -7.98 -6.02
CA LEU A 287 14.93 -8.88 -6.09
C LEU A 287 15.19 -9.42 -7.50
N THR A 288 14.58 -8.85 -8.53
CA THR A 288 14.84 -9.22 -9.93
C THR A 288 15.00 -8.00 -10.84
N GLU A 289 15.50 -8.23 -12.05
CA GLU A 289 15.77 -7.20 -13.05
C GLU A 289 14.58 -6.91 -13.99
N GLN A 290 13.59 -7.80 -14.05
CA GLN A 290 12.46 -7.62 -14.97
C GLN A 290 11.52 -6.53 -14.45
N PRO A 291 11.16 -5.54 -15.30
CA PRO A 291 10.16 -4.55 -14.93
C PRO A 291 8.83 -5.26 -14.70
N PHE A 292 8.37 -5.24 -13.45
CA PHE A 292 7.14 -5.88 -13.03
C PHE A 292 6.10 -4.80 -12.71
N GLY A 293 5.12 -4.62 -13.60
CA GLY A 293 4.15 -3.55 -13.50
C GLY A 293 4.67 -2.22 -14.04
N THR A 294 4.31 -1.12 -13.37
CA THR A 294 4.61 0.25 -13.84
C THR A 294 5.51 0.99 -12.85
N MET A 295 6.67 1.43 -13.32
CA MET A 295 7.55 2.36 -12.61
C MET A 295 7.11 3.82 -12.83
N ILE A 296 7.01 4.58 -11.76
CA ILE A 296 6.71 6.02 -11.79
C ILE A 296 7.99 6.80 -11.52
N ARG A 297 8.33 7.71 -12.43
CA ARG A 297 9.49 8.61 -12.33
C ARG A 297 9.06 10.05 -12.08
N SER A 298 9.88 10.79 -11.34
CA SER A 298 9.64 12.21 -11.08
C SER A 298 9.90 13.10 -12.29
N HIS A 299 10.70 12.63 -13.26
CA HIS A 299 11.11 13.32 -14.48
C HIS A 299 11.32 12.34 -15.63
#